data_AF-A0A7K3D1D0-F1
#
_entry.id   AF-A0A7K3D1D0-F1
#
_cell.length_a   1.000
_cell.length_b   1.000
_cell.length_c   1.000
_cell.angle_alpha   90.00
_cell.angle_beta   90.00
_cell.angle_gamma   90.00
#
_symmetry.space_group_name_H-M   'P 1'
#
loop_
_entity.id
_entity.type
_entity.pdbx_description
1 polymer ?
#
loop_
_entity_poly.entity_id
_entity_poly.type
_entity_poly.pdbx_seq_one_letter_code
_entity_poly.pdbx_strand_id
1 'polypeptide(L)'
;MTTEHTDPVPDLTIPLSTADAQALGDDVGQMAMRLGAVLHGLAQLRAGGASTEDLATTILMSSGLMNWLEGIRDAAVRQHAAQGGSYGALATSMGVTRATAQYRRDALVKKDPSGMEKWATGSSS
;
A
#
# COMPACT_ATOMS: atom_id res chain seq x y z
N MET A 1 27.84 24.49 28.65
CA MET A 1 26.52 23.94 28.28
C MET A 1 26.30 24.28 26.82
N THR A 2 26.60 23.35 25.92
CA THR A 2 26.27 23.48 24.49
C THR A 2 24.85 22.99 24.30
N THR A 3 23.94 23.91 23.97
CA THR A 3 22.59 23.61 23.52
C THR A 3 22.66 22.83 22.21
N GLU A 4 22.36 21.54 22.25
CA GLU A 4 22.05 20.74 21.06
C GLU A 4 20.81 21.38 20.40
N HIS A 5 21.01 22.06 19.26
CA HIS A 5 19.91 22.35 18.35
C HIS A 5 19.61 21.03 17.64
N THR A 6 18.61 20.30 18.12
CA THR A 6 18.02 19.24 17.32
C THR A 6 17.29 19.94 16.17
N ASP A 7 17.89 19.93 14.97
CA ASP A 7 17.20 20.39 13.77
C ASP A 7 15.83 19.73 13.70
N PRO A 8 14.76 20.47 13.34
CA PRO A 8 13.45 19.87 13.21
C PRO A 8 13.52 18.76 12.15
N VAL A 9 13.12 17.55 12.55
CA VAL A 9 13.02 16.41 11.64
C VAL A 9 12.03 16.82 10.54
N PRO A 10 12.39 16.71 9.25
CA PRO A 10 11.51 17.12 8.17
C PRO A 10 10.24 16.26 8.17
N ASP A 11 9.09 16.92 8.05
CA ASP A 11 7.81 16.25 7.83
C ASP A 11 7.85 15.46 6.51
N LEU A 12 7.29 14.24 6.51
CA LEU A 12 7.11 13.46 5.30
C LEU A 12 5.91 13.98 4.52
N THR A 13 6.16 14.83 3.52
CA THR A 13 5.12 15.34 2.62
C THR A 13 5.09 14.56 1.32
N ILE A 14 3.90 14.08 0.92
CA ILE A 14 3.67 13.47 -0.40
C ILE A 14 2.89 14.47 -1.26
N PRO A 15 3.50 15.07 -2.28
CA PRO A 15 2.79 16.01 -3.15
C PRO A 15 1.73 15.26 -3.98
N LEU A 16 0.51 15.79 -4.01
CA LEU A 16 -0.59 15.29 -4.82
C LEU A 16 -1.07 16.38 -5.79
N SER A 17 -1.44 15.97 -7.00
CA SER A 17 -2.19 16.86 -7.88
C SER A 17 -3.61 17.09 -7.32
N THR A 18 -4.27 18.17 -7.74
CA THR A 18 -5.67 18.42 -7.35
C THR A 18 -6.59 17.25 -7.73
N ALA A 19 -6.35 16.65 -8.90
CA ALA A 19 -7.14 15.52 -9.37
C ALA A 19 -6.94 14.28 -8.49
N ASP A 20 -5.70 13.98 -8.11
CA ASP A 20 -5.40 12.83 -7.24
C ASP A 20 -5.96 13.05 -5.84
N ALA A 21 -5.82 14.25 -5.28
CA ALA A 21 -6.39 14.59 -3.97
C ALA A 21 -7.91 14.45 -3.95
N GLN A 22 -8.58 14.89 -5.03
CA GLN A 22 -10.03 14.73 -5.17
C GLN A 22 -10.45 13.27 -5.34
N ALA A 23 -9.68 12.47 -6.09
CA ALA A 23 -9.98 11.06 -6.31
C ALA A 23 -9.80 10.22 -5.03
N LEU A 24 -8.81 10.56 -4.20
CA LEU A 24 -8.54 9.84 -2.96
C LEU A 24 -9.46 10.26 -1.81
N GLY A 25 -9.94 11.51 -1.79
CA GLY A 25 -10.85 12.01 -0.75
C GLY A 25 -10.32 11.75 0.67
N ASP A 26 -11.19 11.26 1.54
CA ASP A 26 -10.85 10.99 2.96
C ASP A 26 -9.98 9.73 3.16
N ASP A 27 -9.84 8.88 2.14
CA ASP A 27 -9.07 7.64 2.24
C ASP A 27 -7.57 7.89 2.39
N VAL A 28 -7.07 9.06 1.95
CA VAL A 28 -5.68 9.50 2.16
C VAL A 28 -5.33 9.47 3.64
N GLY A 29 -6.22 9.97 4.51
CA GLY A 29 -5.96 10.07 5.94
C GLY A 29 -5.79 8.70 6.59
N GLN A 30 -6.64 7.74 6.22
CA GLN A 30 -6.56 6.37 6.75
C GLN A 30 -5.29 5.66 6.31
N MET A 31 -4.91 5.79 5.03
CA MET A 31 -3.70 5.15 4.51
C MET A 31 -2.43 5.80 5.08
N ALA A 32 -2.40 7.13 5.19
CA ALA A 32 -1.31 7.87 5.80
C ALA A 32 -1.11 7.50 7.28
N MET A 33 -2.20 7.34 8.04
CA MET A 33 -2.14 6.91 9.44
C MET A 33 -1.52 5.51 9.58
N ARG A 34 -1.95 4.55 8.75
CA ARG A 34 -1.39 3.20 8.77
C ARG A 34 0.09 3.20 8.39
N LEU A 35 0.46 3.92 7.33
CA LEU A 35 1.85 4.05 6.91
C LEU A 35 2.70 4.70 8.01
N GLY A 36 2.21 5.77 8.63
CA GLY A 36 2.88 6.45 9.74
C GLY A 36 3.12 5.51 10.93
N ALA A 37 2.12 4.72 11.32
CA ALA A 37 2.27 3.72 12.39
C ALA A 37 3.29 2.62 12.03
N VAL A 38 3.34 2.17 10.78
CA VAL A 38 4.34 1.19 10.31
C VAL A 38 5.76 1.79 10.32
N LEU A 39 5.92 3.04 9.88
CA LEU A 39 7.21 3.74 9.93
C LEU A 39 7.68 3.96 11.37
N HIS A 40 6.76 4.29 12.27
CA HIS A 40 7.05 4.41 13.69
C HIS A 40 7.50 3.07 14.29
N GLY A 41 6.77 1.99 14.03
CA GLY A 41 7.13 0.64 14.46
C GLY A 41 8.51 0.20 13.94
N LEU A 42 8.84 0.51 12.69
CA LEU A 42 10.17 0.27 12.12
C LEU A 42 11.27 1.02 12.88
N ALA A 43 11.03 2.27 13.27
CA ALA A 43 11.97 3.05 14.05
C ALA A 43 12.18 2.44 15.45
N GLN A 44 11.10 2.06 16.13
CA GLN A 44 11.16 1.41 17.45
C GLN A 44 11.90 0.07 17.41
N LEU A 45 11.65 -0.75 16.37
CA LEU A 45 12.38 -2.00 16.14
C LEU A 45 13.88 -1.78 15.95
N ARG A 46 14.28 -0.74 15.19
CA ARG A 46 15.69 -0.38 14.97
C ARG A 46 16.36 0.18 16.21
N ALA A 47 15.63 0.90 17.06
CA ALA A 47 16.13 1.44 18.32
C ALA A 47 16.23 0.36 19.43
N GLY A 48 15.57 -0.79 19.27
CA GLY A 48 15.62 -1.90 20.22
C GLY A 48 14.77 -1.69 21.48
N GLY A 49 13.83 -0.74 21.47
CA GLY A 49 13.05 -0.33 22.65
C GLY A 49 11.53 -0.49 22.53
N ALA A 50 11.03 -1.23 21.53
CA ALA A 50 9.60 -1.42 21.32
C ALA A 50 8.97 -2.23 22.46
N SER A 51 7.91 -1.70 23.09
CA SER A 51 7.10 -2.46 24.03
C SER A 51 6.24 -3.52 23.31
N THR A 52 5.66 -4.46 24.05
CA THR A 52 4.72 -5.44 23.46
C THR A 52 3.50 -4.75 22.83
N GLU A 53 3.04 -3.65 23.39
CA GLU A 53 1.92 -2.85 22.86
C GLU A 53 2.29 -2.15 21.55
N ASP A 54 3.50 -1.59 21.47
CA ASP A 54 4.06 -1.00 20.25
C ASP A 54 4.14 -2.03 19.12
N LEU A 55 4.63 -3.23 19.45
CA LEU A 55 4.73 -4.34 18.51
C LEU A 55 3.34 -4.79 18.04
N ALA A 56 2.37 -4.93 18.95
CA ALA A 56 1.00 -5.28 18.60
C ALA A 56 0.35 -4.25 17.66
N THR A 57 0.56 -2.96 17.93
CA THR A 57 0.09 -1.86 17.08
C THR A 57 0.74 -1.92 15.70
N THR A 58 2.05 -2.15 15.64
CA THR A 58 2.80 -2.29 14.37
C THR A 58 2.28 -3.45 13.54
N ILE A 59 2.00 -4.60 14.17
CA ILE A 59 1.42 -5.77 13.50
C ILE A 59 0.04 -5.44 12.95
N LEU A 60 -0.86 -4.89 13.76
CA LEU A 60 -2.21 -4.53 13.35
C LEU A 60 -2.22 -3.56 12.16
N MET A 61 -1.42 -2.50 12.23
CA MET A 61 -1.37 -1.46 11.20
C MET A 61 -0.73 -1.96 9.91
N SER A 62 0.34 -2.75 10.00
CA SER A 62 0.98 -3.35 8.82
C SER A 62 0.09 -4.39 8.14
N SER A 63 -0.61 -5.24 8.89
CA SER A 63 -1.59 -6.18 8.31
C SER A 63 -2.72 -5.46 7.58
N GLY A 64 -3.26 -4.39 8.17
CA GLY A 64 -4.29 -3.59 7.50
C GLY A 64 -3.77 -2.89 6.23
N LEU A 65 -2.55 -2.36 6.27
CA LEU A 65 -1.91 -1.76 5.09
C LEU A 65 -1.69 -2.77 3.98
N MET A 66 -1.24 -4.00 4.30
CA MET A 66 -1.04 -5.06 3.33
C MET A 66 -2.35 -5.42 2.61
N ASN A 67 -3.48 -5.49 3.32
CA ASN A 67 -4.79 -5.75 2.71
C ASN A 67 -5.19 -4.68 1.69
N TRP A 68 -4.90 -3.42 1.98
CA TRP A 68 -5.16 -2.30 1.06
C TRP A 68 -4.26 -2.37 -0.17
N LEU A 69 -2.96 -2.59 0.04
CA LEU A 69 -1.99 -2.74 -1.05
C LEU A 69 -2.31 -3.93 -1.95
N GLU A 70 -2.80 -5.04 -1.38
CA GLU A 70 -3.28 -6.19 -2.14
C GLU A 70 -4.50 -5.83 -2.99
N GLY A 71 -5.49 -5.13 -2.43
CA GLY A 71 -6.65 -4.63 -3.19
C GLY A 71 -6.26 -3.74 -4.37
N ILE A 72 -5.35 -2.79 -4.14
CA ILE A 72 -4.81 -1.90 -5.20
C ILE A 72 -4.10 -2.71 -6.29
N ARG A 73 -3.21 -3.63 -5.88
CA ARG A 73 -2.46 -4.49 -6.81
C ARG A 73 -3.40 -5.31 -7.66
N ASP A 74 -4.37 -5.98 -7.05
CA ASP A 74 -5.27 -6.90 -7.76
C ASP A 74 -6.20 -6.12 -8.70
N ALA A 75 -6.71 -4.95 -8.29
CA ALA A 75 -7.44 -4.04 -9.17
C ALA A 75 -6.59 -3.59 -10.37
N ALA A 76 -5.33 -3.21 -10.15
CA ALA A 76 -4.41 -2.82 -11.22
C ALA A 76 -4.12 -3.97 -12.19
N VAL A 77 -3.96 -5.21 -11.69
CA VAL A 77 -3.78 -6.40 -12.55
C VAL A 77 -5.00 -6.66 -13.42
N ARG A 78 -6.21 -6.54 -12.86
CA ARG A 78 -7.46 -6.70 -13.63
C ARG A 78 -7.61 -5.62 -14.69
N GLN A 79 -7.35 -4.36 -14.34
CA GLN A 79 -7.43 -3.25 -15.28
C GLN A 79 -6.41 -3.40 -16.41
N HIS A 80 -5.17 -3.78 -16.09
CA HIS A 80 -4.16 -4.10 -17.09
C HIS A 80 -4.60 -5.24 -18.01
N ALA A 81 -5.23 -6.30 -17.47
CA ALA A 81 -5.79 -7.39 -18.27
C ALA A 81 -6.94 -6.94 -19.18
N ALA A 82 -7.87 -6.14 -18.65
CA ALA A 82 -9.03 -5.62 -19.39
C ALA A 82 -8.63 -4.70 -20.55
N GLN A 83 -7.50 -4.01 -20.42
CA GLN A 83 -6.91 -3.17 -21.47
C GLN A 83 -6.06 -3.97 -22.49
N GLY A 84 -6.08 -5.31 -22.44
CA GLY A 84 -5.31 -6.16 -23.35
C GLY A 84 -3.81 -6.24 -23.04
N GLY A 85 -3.42 -5.86 -21.82
CA GLY A 85 -2.02 -5.85 -21.38
C GLY A 85 -1.35 -7.23 -21.48
N SER A 86 -0.09 -7.24 -21.91
CA SER A 86 0.64 -8.48 -22.18
C SER A 86 1.13 -9.17 -20.91
N TYR A 87 1.21 -10.51 -20.92
CA TYR A 87 1.82 -11.27 -19.81
C TYR A 87 3.29 -10.92 -19.57
N GLY A 88 4.03 -10.51 -20.62
CA GLY A 88 5.42 -10.10 -20.50
C GLY A 88 5.57 -8.82 -19.69
N ALA A 89 4.77 -7.80 -20.02
CA ALA A 89 4.76 -6.54 -19.27
C ALA A 89 4.35 -6.75 -17.81
N LEU A 90 3.30 -7.55 -17.58
CA LEU A 90 2.87 -7.89 -16.24
C LEU A 90 3.96 -8.61 -15.44
N ALA A 91 4.68 -9.55 -16.06
CA ALA A 91 5.77 -10.28 -15.44
C ALA A 91 6.91 -9.34 -14.99
N THR A 92 7.29 -8.39 -15.83
CA THR A 92 8.26 -7.34 -15.50
C THR A 92 7.80 -6.52 -14.30
N SER A 93 6.55 -6.03 -14.30
CA SER A 93 6.01 -5.24 -13.19
C SER A 93 5.93 -6.02 -11.87
N MET A 94 5.68 -7.33 -11.94
CA MET A 94 5.57 -8.21 -10.78
C MET A 94 6.92 -8.78 -10.30
N GLY A 95 8.00 -8.63 -11.07
CA GLY A 95 9.30 -9.25 -10.77
C GLY A 95 9.27 -10.78 -10.79
N VAL A 96 8.45 -11.40 -11.64
CA VAL A 96 8.29 -12.86 -11.73
C VAL A 96 8.45 -13.35 -13.17
N THR A 97 8.49 -14.68 -13.37
CA THR A 97 8.51 -15.26 -14.72
C THR A 97 7.18 -15.01 -15.45
N ARG A 98 7.21 -15.04 -16.79
CA ARG A 98 6.00 -14.91 -17.63
C ARG A 98 4.92 -15.94 -17.28
N ALA A 99 5.32 -17.20 -17.07
CA ALA A 99 4.40 -18.27 -16.72
C ALA A 99 3.70 -18.00 -15.37
N THR A 100 4.45 -17.52 -14.37
CA THR A 100 3.88 -17.15 -13.06
C THR A 100 2.93 -15.96 -13.17
N ALA A 101 3.29 -14.93 -13.94
CA ALA A 101 2.43 -13.77 -14.16
C ALA A 101 1.12 -14.15 -14.87
N GLN A 102 1.21 -15.00 -15.89
CA GLN A 102 0.05 -15.56 -16.58
C GLN A 102 -0.85 -16.32 -15.62
N TYR A 103 -0.29 -17.28 -14.87
CA TYR A 103 -1.05 -18.08 -13.91
C TYR A 103 -1.77 -17.20 -12.88
N ARG A 104 -1.06 -16.23 -12.29
CA ARG A 104 -1.64 -15.32 -11.29
C ARG A 104 -2.75 -14.45 -11.88
N ARG A 105 -2.54 -13.88 -13.07
CA ARG A 105 -3.56 -13.07 -13.76
C ARG A 105 -4.81 -13.89 -14.08
N ASP A 106 -4.63 -15.06 -14.68
CA ASP A 106 -5.74 -15.89 -15.12
C ASP A 106 -6.52 -16.45 -13.92
N ALA A 107 -5.84 -16.75 -12.81
CA ALA A 107 -6.48 -17.12 -11.56
C ALA A 107 -7.26 -15.94 -10.93
N LEU A 108 -6.72 -14.73 -10.98
CA LEU A 108 -7.36 -13.53 -10.43
C LEU A 108 -8.62 -13.16 -11.24
N VAL A 109 -8.51 -13.05 -12.56
CA VAL A 109 -9.62 -12.64 -13.46
C VAL A 109 -10.84 -13.55 -13.35
N LYS A 110 -10.66 -14.83 -13.01
CA LYS A 110 -11.75 -15.79 -12.81
C LYS A 110 -12.53 -15.62 -11.50
N LYS A 111 -11.99 -14.88 -10.53
CA LYS A 111 -12.63 -14.62 -9.24
C LYS A 111 -13.38 -13.30 -9.28
N ASP A 112 -14.43 -13.17 -8.46
CA ASP A 112 -15.05 -11.87 -8.22
C ASP A 112 -14.06 -10.91 -7.54
N PRO A 113 -14.12 -9.59 -7.85
CA PRO A 113 -13.32 -8.60 -7.14
C PRO A 113 -13.65 -8.60 -5.64
N SER A 114 -12.60 -8.63 -4.82
CA SER A 114 -12.70 -8.51 -3.36
C SER A 114 -13.23 -7.13 -2.94
N GLY A 115 -13.64 -7.01 -1.68
CA GLY A 115 -14.06 -5.70 -1.12
C GLY A 115 -12.97 -4.64 -1.22
N MET A 116 -11.70 -5.01 -1.02
CA MET A 116 -10.57 -4.07 -1.13
C MET A 116 -10.27 -3.69 -2.58
N GLU A 117 -10.46 -4.60 -3.54
CA GLU A 117 -10.39 -4.24 -4.96
C GLU A 117 -11.49 -3.25 -5.36
N LYS A 118 -12.74 -3.49 -4.90
CA LYS A 118 -13.86 -2.58 -5.14
C LYS A 118 -13.64 -1.21 -4.50
N TRP A 119 -13.10 -1.18 -3.28
CA TRP A 119 -12.69 0.06 -2.62
C TRP A 119 -11.64 0.80 -3.47
N ALA A 120 -10.59 0.10 -3.92
CA ALA A 120 -9.51 0.71 -4.70
C ALA A 120 -9.99 1.31 -6.04
N THR A 121 -11.10 0.82 -6.61
CA THR A 121 -11.70 1.37 -7.83
C THR A 121 -12.87 2.33 -7.57
N GLY A 122 -13.16 2.69 -6.32
CA GLY A 122 -14.31 3.53 -5.96
C GLY A 122 -15.66 2.86 -6.25
N SER A 123 -15.69 1.53 -6.36
CA SER A 123 -16.86 0.71 -6.70
C SER A 123 -17.52 0.05 -5.48
N SER A 124 -17.12 0.44 -4.26
CA SER A 124 -17.80 0.07 -3.02
C SER A 124 -19.19 0.73 -2.98
N SER A 125 -20.24 -0.09 -3.05
CA SER A 125 -21.63 0.30 -2.78
C SER A 125 -21.91 0.31 -1.28
#